data_AF-A0A4Q4L6E2-F1
#
_entry.id   AF-A0A4Q4L6E2-F1
#
_cell.length_a   1.000
_cell.length_b   1.000
_cell.length_c   1.000
_cell.angle_alpha   90.00
_cell.angle_beta   90.00
_cell.angle_gamma   90.00
#
_symmetry.space_group_name_H-M   'P 1'
#
loop_
_entity.id
_entity.type
_entity.pdbx_description
1 polymer ?
#
loop_
_entity_poly.entity_id
_entity_poly.type
_entity_poly.pdbx_seq_one_letter_code
_entity_poly.pdbx_strand_id
1 'polypeptide(L)'
;MSPNAQNEAYTEENFDQLPLNILADNGDIIDSPSMIIVRTFPASDANQQIGIRPSDISIPGEMSGNVFFVHTNSRAAPIVTLHTKASYRRISFWLRSLTKNLPVAVLQFMKDSRVIRTTPMSADVTQRAVFCEIYLTSEFNKIKLISADAPTHDFQIDNIRLYK
;
A
#
# COMPACT_ATOMS: atom_id res chain seq x y z
N MET A 1 -10.82 14.73 20.11
CA MET A 1 -11.78 14.03 19.23
C MET A 1 -12.46 15.09 18.38
N SER A 2 -12.10 15.21 17.10
CA SER A 2 -12.69 16.22 16.22
C SER A 2 -14.04 15.72 15.66
N PRO A 3 -15.12 16.51 15.76
CA PRO A 3 -16.48 16.06 15.49
C PRO A 3 -16.87 16.27 14.01
N ASN A 4 -16.15 15.67 13.07
CA ASN A 4 -16.48 15.77 11.63
C ASN A 4 -16.08 14.53 10.81
N ALA A 5 -16.23 13.34 11.37
CA ALA A 5 -16.33 12.13 10.55
C ALA A 5 -17.76 12.02 9.99
N GLN A 6 -18.14 12.95 9.12
CA GLN A 6 -19.28 12.69 8.22
C GLN A 6 -18.93 11.43 7.42
N ASN A 7 -19.90 10.52 7.27
CA ASN A 7 -19.82 9.29 6.48
C ASN A 7 -19.50 9.60 5.01
N GLU A 8 -18.26 9.96 4.73
CA GLU A 8 -17.75 10.16 3.39
C GLU A 8 -17.75 8.80 2.70
N ALA A 9 -18.43 8.71 1.56
CA ALA A 9 -18.56 7.47 0.82
C ALA A 9 -17.17 6.95 0.43
N TYR A 10 -16.91 5.68 0.74
CA TYR A 10 -15.65 5.02 0.43
C TYR A 10 -15.87 3.68 -0.26
N THR A 11 -14.85 3.28 -1.01
CA THR A 11 -14.65 1.91 -1.47
C THR A 11 -13.55 1.31 -0.61
N GLU A 12 -13.78 0.11 -0.07
CA GLU A 12 -12.79 -0.64 0.68
C GLU A 12 -12.30 -1.81 -0.14
N GLU A 13 -10.98 -2.00 -0.17
CA GLU A 13 -10.34 -3.16 -0.77
C GLU A 13 -10.31 -4.30 0.25
N ASN A 14 -10.81 -5.46 -0.16
CA ASN A 14 -10.80 -6.67 0.65
C ASN A 14 -9.96 -7.74 -0.06
N PHE A 15 -8.74 -7.92 0.43
CA PHE A 15 -7.80 -8.88 -0.14
C PHE A 15 -8.17 -10.35 0.16
N ASP A 16 -9.10 -10.64 1.08
CA ASP A 16 -9.56 -12.01 1.37
C ASP A 16 -10.22 -12.68 0.17
N GLN A 17 -10.83 -11.87 -0.70
CA GLN A 17 -11.50 -12.35 -1.90
C GLN A 17 -10.55 -12.53 -3.09
N LEU A 18 -9.30 -12.08 -2.96
CA LEU A 18 -8.28 -12.22 -4.00
C LEU A 18 -7.49 -13.52 -3.82
N PRO A 19 -7.11 -14.19 -4.92
CA PRO A 19 -6.22 -15.34 -4.83
C PRO A 19 -4.85 -14.93 -4.28
N LEU A 20 -4.22 -15.84 -3.54
CA LEU A 20 -2.82 -15.69 -3.17
C LEU A 20 -1.99 -15.60 -4.45
N ASN A 21 -1.26 -14.51 -4.61
CA ASN A 21 -0.54 -14.22 -5.83
C ASN A 21 0.73 -13.44 -5.51
N ILE A 22 1.87 -13.91 -5.99
CA ILE A 22 3.15 -13.23 -5.90
C ILE A 22 3.49 -12.72 -7.30
N LEU A 23 3.66 -11.40 -7.43
CA LEU A 23 4.08 -10.76 -8.67
C LEU A 23 5.56 -11.06 -8.89
N ALA A 24 5.89 -11.89 -9.88
CA ALA A 24 7.25 -12.35 -10.13
C ALA A 24 7.99 -11.38 -11.07
N ASP A 25 7.31 -10.95 -12.13
CA ASP A 25 7.91 -10.19 -13.22
C ASP A 25 7.49 -8.72 -13.22
N ASN A 26 8.29 -7.91 -13.93
CA ASN A 26 7.95 -6.52 -14.16
C ASN A 26 6.69 -6.42 -15.03
N GLY A 27 5.70 -5.65 -14.60
CA GLY A 27 4.42 -5.52 -15.29
C GLY A 27 3.37 -6.54 -14.87
N ASP A 28 3.72 -7.52 -14.01
CA ASP A 28 2.72 -8.40 -13.41
C ASP A 28 1.71 -7.58 -12.59
N ILE A 29 0.45 -8.04 -12.62
CA ILE A 29 -0.67 -7.32 -12.04
C ILE A 29 -1.48 -8.15 -11.05
N ILE A 30 -2.01 -7.47 -10.03
CA ILE A 30 -3.19 -7.91 -9.28
C ILE A 30 -4.33 -6.98 -9.68
N ASP A 31 -5.36 -7.52 -10.34
CA ASP A 31 -6.59 -6.79 -10.61
C ASP A 31 -7.59 -7.05 -9.46
N SER A 32 -7.86 -6.02 -8.68
CA SER A 32 -8.80 -6.06 -7.56
C SER A 32 -10.05 -5.23 -7.87
N PRO A 33 -11.15 -5.40 -7.12
CA PRO A 33 -12.37 -4.62 -7.34
C PRO A 33 -12.18 -3.11 -7.36
N SER A 34 -11.26 -2.55 -6.54
CA SER A 34 -11.06 -1.10 -6.44
C SER A 34 -9.85 -0.55 -7.19
N MET A 35 -8.85 -1.39 -7.52
CA MET A 35 -7.59 -0.95 -8.12
C MET A 35 -6.88 -2.05 -8.92
N ILE A 36 -5.89 -1.65 -9.70
CA ILE A 36 -4.93 -2.54 -10.34
C ILE A 36 -3.56 -2.25 -9.72
N ILE A 37 -2.94 -3.26 -9.13
CA ILE A 37 -1.62 -3.18 -8.53
C ILE A 37 -0.62 -3.72 -9.54
N VAL A 38 0.35 -2.92 -9.95
CA VAL A 38 1.33 -3.26 -10.97
C VAL A 38 2.73 -3.26 -10.37
N ARG A 39 3.47 -4.35 -10.51
CA ARG A 39 4.89 -4.40 -10.15
C ARG A 39 5.70 -3.60 -11.17
N THR A 40 6.58 -2.71 -10.72
CA THR A 40 7.30 -1.75 -11.61
C THR A 40 8.78 -2.02 -11.80
N PHE A 41 9.29 -3.14 -11.28
CA PHE A 41 10.67 -3.58 -11.46
C PHE A 41 10.71 -5.11 -11.36
N PRO A 42 11.57 -5.80 -12.12
CA PRO A 42 11.64 -7.26 -12.08
C PRO A 42 12.10 -7.75 -10.71
N ALA A 43 11.67 -8.96 -10.29
CA ALA A 43 12.32 -9.66 -9.19
C ALA A 43 13.73 -10.07 -9.62
N SER A 44 14.69 -9.16 -9.44
CA SER A 44 16.09 -9.41 -9.77
C SER A 44 16.75 -10.49 -8.90
N ASP A 45 16.10 -10.86 -7.79
CA ASP A 45 16.52 -11.87 -6.82
C ASP A 45 15.25 -12.53 -6.24
N ALA A 46 15.33 -13.83 -5.91
CA ALA A 46 14.29 -14.60 -5.23
C ALA A 46 13.86 -13.99 -3.88
N ASN A 47 14.69 -13.08 -3.34
CA ASN A 47 14.44 -12.28 -2.15
C ASN A 47 13.61 -11.00 -2.39
N GLN A 48 12.95 -10.83 -3.53
CA GLN A 48 12.05 -9.69 -3.78
C GLN A 48 10.64 -10.16 -4.10
N GLN A 49 9.76 -10.12 -3.10
CA GLN A 49 8.41 -10.67 -3.19
C GLN A 49 7.38 -9.59 -2.90
N ILE A 50 6.42 -9.43 -3.80
CA ILE A 50 5.31 -8.48 -3.65
C ILE A 50 4.05 -9.21 -4.06
N GLY A 51 2.97 -9.08 -3.30
CA GLY A 51 1.76 -9.83 -3.64
C GLY A 51 0.68 -9.82 -2.58
N ILE A 52 -0.23 -10.79 -2.68
CA ILE A 52 -1.24 -11.10 -1.68
C ILE A 52 -0.83 -12.38 -0.94
N ARG A 53 -0.79 -12.31 0.39
CA ARG A 53 -0.54 -13.47 1.26
C ARG A 53 -1.37 -13.37 2.55
N PRO A 54 -1.56 -14.46 3.30
CA PRO A 54 -2.11 -14.37 4.64
C PRO A 54 -1.27 -13.44 5.54
N SER A 55 -1.92 -12.62 6.34
CA SER A 55 -1.29 -11.79 7.36
C SER A 55 -0.50 -12.62 8.36
N ASP A 56 0.63 -12.12 8.86
CA ASP A 56 1.37 -12.82 9.92
C ASP A 56 0.72 -12.62 11.31
N ILE A 57 -0.28 -11.74 11.38
CA ILE A 57 -1.07 -11.45 12.58
C ILE A 57 -2.56 -11.50 12.25
N SER A 58 -3.41 -11.78 13.23
CA SER A 58 -4.85 -11.68 13.06
C SER A 58 -5.43 -10.73 14.09
N ILE A 59 -5.72 -9.50 13.64
CA ILE A 59 -6.37 -8.45 14.42
C ILE A 59 -7.59 -7.97 13.61
N PRO A 60 -8.79 -8.48 13.91
CA PRO A 60 -10.00 -8.14 13.18
C PRO A 60 -10.23 -6.62 13.12
N GLY A 61 -10.50 -6.11 11.91
CA GLY A 61 -10.74 -4.68 11.66
C GLY A 61 -9.46 -3.83 11.52
N GLU A 62 -8.29 -4.41 11.77
CA GLU A 62 -6.99 -3.78 11.53
C GLU A 62 -6.22 -4.50 10.43
N MET A 63 -5.82 -5.73 10.70
CA MET A 63 -5.01 -6.54 9.81
C MET A 63 -5.30 -8.02 10.07
N SER A 64 -5.99 -8.67 9.14
CA SER A 64 -6.42 -10.06 9.29
C SER A 64 -6.71 -10.69 7.93
N GLY A 65 -6.67 -12.02 7.85
CA GLY A 65 -6.94 -12.70 6.57
C GLY A 65 -5.79 -12.51 5.59
N ASN A 66 -6.08 -12.15 4.36
CA ASN A 66 -5.12 -11.85 3.31
C ASN A 66 -4.75 -10.36 3.31
N VAL A 67 -3.49 -10.06 3.03
CA VAL A 67 -2.95 -8.70 3.01
C VAL A 67 -2.10 -8.50 1.78
N PHE A 68 -1.96 -7.24 1.37
CA PHE A 68 -0.93 -6.86 0.41
C PHE A 68 0.42 -6.80 1.13
N PHE A 69 1.40 -7.57 0.68
CA PHE A 69 2.73 -7.59 1.28
C PHE A 69 3.81 -7.13 0.31
N VAL A 70 4.86 -6.57 0.87
CA VAL A 70 6.07 -6.17 0.17
C VAL A 70 7.26 -6.70 0.95
N HIS A 71 8.18 -7.34 0.26
CA HIS A 71 9.51 -7.75 0.69
C HIS A 71 10.48 -7.31 -0.40
N THR A 72 11.36 -6.36 -0.10
CA THR A 72 12.29 -5.80 -1.11
C THR A 72 13.59 -5.32 -0.48
N ASN A 73 14.69 -5.42 -1.22
CA ASN A 73 16.01 -4.89 -0.88
C ASN A 73 16.46 -3.75 -1.81
N SER A 74 15.51 -3.13 -2.51
CA SER A 74 15.78 -2.09 -3.52
C SER A 74 16.05 -0.71 -2.91
N ARG A 75 16.91 0.08 -3.57
CA ARG A 75 17.19 1.47 -3.18
C ARG A 75 16.35 2.44 -4.01
N ALA A 76 15.53 3.25 -3.32
CA ALA A 76 14.90 4.48 -3.81
C ALA A 76 14.18 4.41 -5.19
N ALA A 77 13.63 3.26 -5.55
CA ALA A 77 12.88 3.06 -6.79
C ALA A 77 11.39 2.82 -6.52
N PRO A 78 10.49 3.21 -7.45
CA PRO A 78 9.12 2.72 -7.44
C PRO A 78 9.12 1.20 -7.48
N ILE A 79 8.51 0.59 -6.47
CA ILE A 79 8.40 -0.86 -6.38
C ILE A 79 7.05 -1.35 -6.93
N VAL A 80 6.02 -0.53 -6.76
CA VAL A 80 4.64 -0.84 -7.16
C VAL A 80 3.95 0.45 -7.58
N THR A 81 3.07 0.35 -8.58
CA THR A 81 2.09 1.39 -8.88
C THR A 81 0.68 0.84 -8.69
N LEU A 82 -0.11 1.53 -7.87
CA LEU A 82 -1.53 1.26 -7.67
C LEU A 82 -2.30 2.21 -8.58
N HIS A 83 -3.10 1.66 -9.48
CA HIS A 83 -4.00 2.40 -10.37
C HIS A 83 -5.43 2.24 -9.86
N THR A 84 -6.02 3.29 -9.31
CA THR A 84 -7.38 3.20 -8.77
C THR A 84 -8.40 3.26 -9.91
N LYS A 85 -9.47 2.46 -9.84
CA LYS A 85 -10.50 2.39 -10.90
C LYS A 85 -11.36 3.66 -11.01
N ALA A 86 -11.27 4.53 -10.01
CA ALA A 86 -11.84 5.87 -10.04
C ALA A 86 -10.87 6.87 -9.41
N SER A 87 -11.22 8.15 -9.42
CA SER A 87 -10.48 9.20 -8.69
C SER A 87 -11.00 9.36 -7.26
N TYR A 88 -10.09 9.71 -6.35
CA TYR A 88 -10.31 9.81 -4.91
C TYR A 88 -9.51 10.99 -4.33
N ARG A 89 -9.89 11.50 -3.16
CA ARG A 89 -9.20 12.62 -2.47
C ARG A 89 -8.60 12.23 -1.13
N ARG A 90 -9.03 11.10 -0.57
CA ARG A 90 -8.47 10.55 0.66
C ARG A 90 -8.24 9.05 0.55
N ILE A 91 -7.24 8.57 1.25
CA ILE A 91 -6.95 7.16 1.45
C ILE A 91 -6.72 6.88 2.93
N SER A 92 -7.18 5.73 3.43
CA SER A 92 -6.73 5.18 4.70
C SER A 92 -6.42 3.69 4.57
N PHE A 93 -5.57 3.16 5.44
CA PHE A 93 -5.18 1.75 5.49
C PHE A 93 -4.44 1.46 6.79
N TRP A 94 -4.29 0.17 7.09
CA TRP A 94 -3.39 -0.30 8.14
C TRP A 94 -2.05 -0.71 7.54
N LEU A 95 -0.98 -0.37 8.24
CA LEU A 95 0.39 -0.64 7.84
C LEU A 95 1.13 -1.34 8.99
N ARG A 96 1.86 -2.39 8.67
CA ARG A 96 2.74 -3.08 9.64
C ARG A 96 4.12 -3.23 9.05
N SER A 97 5.14 -2.80 9.78
CA SER A 97 6.53 -3.10 9.46
C SER A 97 6.92 -4.46 10.02
N LEU A 98 7.61 -5.26 9.22
CA LEU A 98 8.29 -6.48 9.66
C LEU A 98 9.78 -6.22 9.94
N THR A 99 10.30 -5.07 9.49
CA THR A 99 11.73 -4.70 9.59
C THR A 99 11.93 -3.20 9.88
N LYS A 100 12.45 -2.87 11.09
CA LYS A 100 12.96 -1.55 11.57
C LYS A 100 12.08 -0.29 11.37
N ASN A 101 12.53 0.82 11.98
CA ASN A 101 11.78 2.07 12.26
C ASN A 101 12.04 3.25 11.30
N LEU A 102 12.60 2.98 10.12
CA LEU A 102 12.73 4.01 9.08
C LEU A 102 11.40 4.13 8.33
N PRO A 103 11.16 5.22 7.56
CA PRO A 103 10.04 5.23 6.64
C PRO A 103 10.08 3.95 5.80
N VAL A 104 9.06 3.11 5.91
CA VAL A 104 9.03 1.80 5.25
C VAL A 104 8.78 1.95 3.75
N ALA A 105 8.06 3.02 3.38
CA ALA A 105 7.88 3.42 2.01
C ALA A 105 7.54 4.91 1.90
N VAL A 106 7.67 5.44 0.70
CA VAL A 106 7.21 6.77 0.32
C VAL A 106 6.06 6.61 -0.67
N LEU A 107 4.89 7.15 -0.33
CA LEU A 107 3.76 7.22 -1.25
C LEU A 107 3.85 8.48 -2.10
N GLN A 108 3.85 8.32 -3.41
CA GLN A 108 3.70 9.42 -4.35
C GLN A 108 2.31 9.33 -5.01
N PHE A 109 1.43 10.24 -4.62
CA PHE A 109 0.07 10.39 -5.14
C PHE A 109 0.09 11.18 -6.44
N MET A 110 -0.63 10.69 -7.44
CA MET A 110 -0.64 11.26 -8.78
C MET A 110 -2.07 11.36 -9.33
N LYS A 111 -2.31 12.43 -10.09
CA LYS A 111 -3.44 12.54 -11.03
C LYS A 111 -2.85 12.41 -12.42
N ASP A 112 -3.16 11.32 -13.09
CA ASP A 112 -2.63 10.94 -14.39
C ASP A 112 -1.10 10.83 -14.37
N SER A 113 -0.41 11.86 -14.87
CA SER A 113 1.06 11.95 -14.93
C SER A 113 1.63 13.00 -13.98
N ARG A 114 0.79 13.77 -13.30
CA ARG A 114 1.22 14.84 -12.39
C ARG A 114 1.28 14.32 -10.95
N VAL A 115 2.40 14.57 -10.29
CA VAL A 115 2.55 14.34 -8.84
C VAL A 115 1.75 15.40 -8.09
N ILE A 116 0.86 14.95 -7.21
CA ILE A 116 0.00 15.79 -6.36
C ILE A 116 0.61 15.94 -4.97
N ARG A 117 1.08 14.82 -4.38
CA ARG A 117 1.69 14.80 -3.06
C ARG A 117 2.68 13.66 -2.94
N THR A 118 3.73 13.86 -2.16
CA THR A 118 4.62 12.79 -1.70
C THR A 118 4.57 12.74 -0.18
N THR A 119 4.34 11.55 0.38
CA THR A 119 4.16 11.35 1.83
C THR A 119 4.99 10.15 2.27
N PRO A 120 5.98 10.31 3.17
CA PRO A 120 6.65 9.17 3.78
C PRO A 120 5.67 8.46 4.73
N MET A 121 5.74 7.13 4.77
CA MET A 121 5.01 6.30 5.71
C MET A 121 6.00 5.64 6.65
N SER A 122 5.72 5.65 7.95
CA SER A 122 6.56 5.00 8.94
C SER A 122 5.71 4.12 9.85
N ALA A 123 6.17 2.91 10.08
CA ALA A 123 5.69 2.01 11.11
C ALA A 123 6.91 1.38 11.77
N ASP A 124 6.90 1.32 13.10
CA ASP A 124 7.92 0.69 13.90
C ASP A 124 7.64 -0.82 14.01
N VAL A 125 8.67 -1.66 13.98
CA VAL A 125 8.51 -3.13 14.07
C VAL A 125 7.93 -3.58 15.42
N THR A 126 8.05 -2.75 16.46
CA THR A 126 7.43 -2.98 17.77
C THR A 126 5.93 -2.69 17.77
N GLN A 127 5.42 -1.96 16.77
CA GLN A 127 4.00 -1.70 16.61
C GLN A 127 3.32 -2.92 15.96
N ARG A 128 2.13 -3.26 16.44
CA ARG A 128 1.35 -4.38 15.88
C ARG A 128 0.85 -4.05 14.47
N ALA A 129 0.20 -2.89 14.32
CA ALA A 129 -0.15 -2.24 13.07
C ALA A 129 -0.37 -0.73 13.34
N VAL A 130 -0.23 0.10 12.33
CA VAL A 130 -0.39 1.56 12.40
C VAL A 130 -1.46 1.99 11.40
N PHE A 131 -2.46 2.71 11.89
CA PHE A 131 -3.46 3.32 11.01
C PHE A 131 -2.86 4.54 10.31
N CYS A 132 -2.93 4.54 8.99
CA CYS A 132 -2.48 5.63 8.14
C CYS A 132 -3.68 6.25 7.45
N GLU A 133 -3.81 7.59 7.51
CA GLU A 133 -4.84 8.33 6.79
C GLU A 133 -4.25 9.59 6.14
N ILE A 134 -4.54 9.78 4.86
CA ILE A 134 -3.96 10.86 4.06
C ILE A 134 -5.07 11.58 3.30
N TYR A 135 -5.22 12.87 3.60
CA TYR A 135 -6.11 13.80 2.91
C TYR A 135 -5.34 14.59 1.86
N LEU A 136 -5.86 14.67 0.64
CA LEU A 136 -5.31 15.47 -0.45
C LEU A 136 -6.24 16.63 -0.79
N THR A 137 -5.65 17.76 -1.18
CA THR A 137 -6.40 18.94 -1.68
C THR A 137 -6.91 18.76 -3.11
N SER A 138 -6.42 17.74 -3.82
CA SER A 138 -6.79 17.41 -5.19
C SER A 138 -6.95 15.91 -5.33
N GLU A 139 -7.71 15.50 -6.33
CA GLU A 139 -7.91 14.08 -6.62
C GLU A 139 -6.61 13.39 -7.06
N PHE A 140 -6.53 12.09 -6.78
CA PHE A 140 -5.56 11.17 -7.33
C PHE A 140 -6.27 9.99 -7.99
N ASN A 141 -5.62 9.37 -8.97
CA ASN A 141 -6.03 8.09 -9.55
C ASN A 141 -4.88 7.07 -9.62
N LYS A 142 -3.72 7.44 -9.07
CA LYS A 142 -2.52 6.62 -9.07
C LYS A 142 -1.70 6.87 -7.82
N ILE A 143 -1.14 5.82 -7.25
CA ILE A 143 -0.20 5.88 -6.13
C ILE A 143 1.03 5.08 -6.52
N LYS A 144 2.20 5.71 -6.49
CA LYS A 144 3.47 4.96 -6.54
C LYS A 144 3.94 4.70 -5.13
N LEU A 145 4.20 3.42 -4.85
CA LEU A 145 4.88 2.98 -3.65
C LEU A 145 6.37 2.95 -3.97
N ILE A 146 7.14 3.82 -3.34
CA ILE A 146 8.58 3.95 -3.53
C ILE A 146 9.26 3.39 -2.30
N SER A 147 10.21 2.47 -2.49
CA SER A 147 11.01 1.95 -1.36
C SER A 147 11.86 3.08 -0.77
N ALA A 148 11.92 3.20 0.55
CA ALA A 148 12.86 4.12 1.17
C ALA A 148 14.30 3.61 0.99
N ASP A 149 15.30 4.48 1.09
CA ASP A 149 16.70 4.08 0.92
C ASP A 149 17.20 3.27 2.14
N ALA A 150 16.89 1.98 2.20
CA ALA A 150 17.36 1.06 3.24
C ALA A 150 17.61 -0.35 2.70
N PRO A 151 18.37 -1.20 3.42
CA PRO A 151 18.83 -2.51 2.91
C PRO A 151 17.71 -3.54 2.70
N THR A 152 16.63 -3.47 3.47
CA THR A 152 15.50 -4.40 3.40
C THR A 152 14.25 -3.71 3.94
N HIS A 153 13.13 -3.85 3.23
CA HIS A 153 11.84 -3.28 3.56
C HIS A 153 10.77 -4.34 3.43
N ASP A 154 10.31 -4.78 4.59
CA ASP A 154 9.28 -5.78 4.70
C ASP A 154 8.08 -5.17 5.42
N PHE A 155 6.94 -5.13 4.76
CA PHE A 155 5.73 -4.60 5.35
C PHE A 155 4.45 -5.21 4.76
N GLN A 156 3.37 -5.09 5.52
CA GLN A 156 2.02 -5.51 5.16
C GLN A 156 1.09 -4.31 5.17
N ILE A 157 0.19 -4.24 4.19
CA ILE A 157 -0.88 -3.26 4.07
C ILE A 157 -2.22 -4.00 3.99
N ASP A 158 -3.21 -3.51 4.73
CA ASP A 158 -4.56 -4.07 4.72
C ASP A 158 -5.64 -2.97 4.85
N ASN A 159 -6.88 -3.34 4.57
CA ASN A 159 -8.08 -2.51 4.68
C ASN A 159 -7.90 -1.14 4.01
N ILE A 160 -7.47 -1.15 2.74
CA ILE A 160 -7.29 0.08 1.97
C ILE A 160 -8.67 0.68 1.67
N ARG A 161 -8.95 1.85 2.23
CA ARG A 161 -10.18 2.62 1.99
C ARG A 161 -9.88 3.83 1.14
N LEU A 162 -10.63 3.99 0.07
CA LEU A 162 -10.52 5.07 -0.91
C LEU A 162 -11.78 5.94 -0.85
N TYR A 163 -11.61 7.23 -0.56
CA TYR A 163 -12.70 8.17 -0.29
C TYR A 163 -12.78 9.24 -1.38
N LYS A 164 -14.00 9.61 -1.78
CA LYS A 164 -14.26 10.46 -2.94
C LYS A 164 -13.85 11.91 -2.76
#